data_AF-A0A933RHL4-F1
#
_entry.id   AF-A0A933RHL4-F1
#
_cell.length_a   1.000
_cell.length_b   1.000
_cell.length_c   1.000
_cell.angle_alpha   90.00
_cell.angle_beta   90.00
_cell.angle_gamma   90.00
#
_symmetry.space_group_name_H-M   'P 1'
#
loop_
_entity.id
_entity.type
_entity.pdbx_description
1 polymer ?
#
loop_
_entity_poly.entity_id
_entity_poly.type
_entity_poly.pdbx_seq_one_letter_code
_entity_poly.pdbx_strand_id
1 'polypeptide(L)'
;MANRAARFRAERDRAATPPERISDERGSAILAHALHAARDPDAAARLRAEADEGRFGEKADEHRAAYVYLALAMSSIDDDPEEADTLFHFAGHTFREVGQLNRAADAYWRAGALAADAVATHGGTEARAAWAVRSFARAKVLYAEIGESDRSDRMHMLEWEARRLTGAHPITALWGATCRYGTDLGRWLVWLVAIVAVYAIAYQAWAGDFADAQHTWSWGVSAAYAAIAGVGDHEPETSWAQLLATSNVVVMYVMLAIGATILGRRVLGR
;
A
#
# COMPACT_ATOMS: atom_id res chain seq x y z
N MET A 1 4.19 17.67 -1.77
CA MET A 1 4.22 17.16 -0.38
C MET A 1 2.87 17.24 0.33
N ALA A 2 2.11 18.34 0.20
CA ALA A 2 0.81 18.54 0.87
C ALA A 2 -0.21 17.38 0.73
N ASN A 3 -0.35 16.79 -0.46
CA ASN A 3 -1.27 15.65 -0.69
C ASN A 3 -0.83 14.36 0.06
N ARG A 4 0.48 14.18 0.29
CA ARG A 4 1.01 13.01 1.01
C ARG A 4 0.75 13.11 2.52
N ALA A 5 1.02 14.28 3.11
CA ALA A 5 0.73 14.53 4.52
C ALA A 5 -0.78 14.40 4.81
N ALA A 6 -1.64 14.92 3.93
CA ALA A 6 -3.08 14.74 4.07
C ALA A 6 -3.52 13.26 4.07
N ARG A 7 -2.88 12.43 3.24
CA ARG A 7 -3.15 10.98 3.22
C ARG A 7 -2.69 10.29 4.49
N PHE A 8 -1.46 10.54 4.95
CA PHE A 8 -0.98 9.90 6.17
C PHE A 8 -1.77 10.35 7.40
N ARG A 9 -2.21 11.61 7.47
CA ARG A 9 -3.20 12.05 8.47
C ARG A 9 -4.49 11.24 8.40
N ALA A 10 -5.06 11.04 7.21
CA ALA A 10 -6.27 10.23 7.07
C ALA A 10 -6.05 8.75 7.46
N GLU A 11 -4.86 8.19 7.21
CA GLU A 11 -4.50 6.86 7.70
C GLU A 11 -4.33 6.83 9.22
N ARG A 12 -3.72 7.85 9.81
CA ARG A 12 -3.59 8.02 11.27
C ARG A 12 -4.97 8.09 11.93
N ASP A 13 -5.90 8.88 11.39
CA ASP A 13 -7.24 9.02 11.95
C ASP A 13 -8.01 7.68 11.89
N ARG A 14 -7.82 6.90 10.82
CA ARG A 14 -8.33 5.52 10.74
C ARG A 14 -7.65 4.61 11.76
N ALA A 15 -6.34 4.76 11.94
CA ALA A 15 -5.55 4.00 12.91
C ALA A 15 -5.89 4.37 14.37
N ALA A 16 -6.44 5.55 14.63
CA ALA A 16 -6.93 5.95 15.95
C ALA A 16 -8.30 5.36 16.30
N THR A 17 -9.05 4.92 15.29
CA THR A 17 -10.36 4.31 15.53
C THR A 17 -10.19 2.93 16.17
N PRO A 18 -10.85 2.61 17.30
CA PRO A 18 -10.79 1.29 17.92
C PRO A 18 -11.13 0.16 16.93
N PRO A 19 -10.54 -1.04 17.08
CA PRO A 19 -10.85 -2.16 16.20
C PRO A 19 -12.34 -2.52 16.27
N GLU A 20 -12.99 -2.70 15.12
CA GLU A 20 -14.37 -3.19 15.03
C GLU A 20 -14.42 -4.63 15.54
N ARG A 21 -14.86 -4.77 16.80
CA ARG A 21 -15.28 -6.01 17.46
C ARG A 21 -14.20 -7.12 17.49
N ILE A 22 -13.60 -7.29 18.66
CA ILE A 22 -12.72 -8.43 18.95
C ILE A 22 -13.60 -9.67 19.14
N SER A 23 -13.52 -10.62 18.21
CA SER A 23 -14.26 -11.90 18.28
C SER A 23 -13.87 -12.80 19.45
N ASP A 24 -12.71 -12.55 20.05
CA ASP A 24 -12.17 -13.28 21.19
C ASP A 24 -12.63 -12.63 22.50
N GLU A 25 -13.57 -13.26 23.20
CA GLU A 25 -14.12 -12.74 24.46
C GLU A 25 -13.05 -12.51 25.53
N ARG A 26 -12.08 -13.44 25.63
CA ARG A 26 -10.98 -13.33 26.61
C ARG A 26 -10.07 -12.16 26.26
N GLY A 27 -9.70 -12.03 24.99
CA GLY A 27 -8.93 -10.91 24.48
C GLY A 27 -9.63 -9.57 24.65
N SER A 28 -10.93 -9.52 24.39
CA SER A 28 -11.76 -8.33 24.58
C SER A 28 -11.81 -7.90 26.06
N ALA A 29 -11.90 -8.85 26.98
CA ALA A 29 -11.85 -8.56 28.42
C ALA A 29 -10.48 -8.02 28.86
N ILE A 30 -9.38 -8.62 28.36
CA ILE A 30 -8.02 -8.13 28.64
C ILE A 30 -7.84 -6.72 28.11
N LEU A 31 -8.26 -6.45 26.86
CA LEU A 31 -8.16 -5.13 26.26
C LEU A 31 -8.97 -4.09 27.04
N ALA A 32 -10.23 -4.40 27.39
CA ALA A 32 -11.08 -3.47 28.13
C ALA A 32 -10.49 -3.13 29.51
N HIS A 33 -9.99 -4.13 30.23
CA HIS A 33 -9.32 -3.94 31.51
C HIS A 33 -8.06 -3.07 31.35
N ALA A 34 -7.20 -3.40 30.39
CA ALA A 34 -5.95 -2.66 30.15
C ALA A 34 -6.21 -1.21 29.70
N LEU A 35 -7.21 -0.96 28.84
CA LEU A 35 -7.62 0.39 28.43
C LEU A 35 -8.12 1.22 29.61
N HIS A 36 -8.85 0.61 30.54
CA HIS A 36 -9.32 1.31 31.74
C HIS A 36 -8.15 1.67 32.66
N ALA A 37 -7.26 0.71 32.91
CA ALA A 37 -6.09 0.88 33.76
C ALA A 37 -5.06 1.85 33.17
N ALA A 38 -4.90 1.90 31.85
CA ALA A 38 -3.95 2.80 31.17
C ALA A 38 -4.26 4.30 31.36
N ARG A 39 -5.43 4.65 31.91
CA ARG A 39 -5.77 6.04 32.28
C ARG A 39 -4.96 6.55 33.48
N ASP A 40 -4.43 5.64 34.30
CA ASP A 40 -3.51 5.95 35.38
C ASP A 40 -2.06 5.70 34.91
N PRO A 41 -1.18 6.73 34.87
CA PRO A 41 0.19 6.59 34.41
C PRO A 41 0.99 5.51 35.16
N ASP A 42 0.77 5.36 36.47
CA ASP A 42 1.47 4.36 37.27
C ASP A 42 1.00 2.95 36.93
N ALA A 43 -0.30 2.77 36.68
CA ALA A 43 -0.85 1.51 36.20
C ALA A 43 -0.40 1.20 34.77
N ALA A 44 -0.33 2.19 33.87
CA ALA A 44 0.19 2.04 32.53
C ALA A 44 1.64 1.55 32.53
N ALA A 45 2.49 2.14 33.38
CA ALA A 45 3.88 1.72 33.54
C ALA A 45 4.01 0.27 34.05
N ARG A 46 3.20 -0.13 35.04
CA ARG A 46 3.15 -1.51 35.53
C ARG A 46 2.70 -2.48 34.45
N LEU A 47 1.62 -2.16 33.74
CA LEU A 47 1.12 -2.97 32.63
C LEU A 47 2.17 -3.14 31.53
N ARG A 48 2.91 -2.07 31.21
CA ARG A 48 4.00 -2.13 30.23
C ARG A 48 5.10 -3.08 30.68
N ALA A 49 5.54 -2.98 31.93
CA ALA A 49 6.55 -3.88 32.49
C ALA A 49 6.09 -5.36 32.45
N GLU A 50 4.84 -5.62 32.85
CA GLU A 50 4.25 -6.96 32.77
C GLU A 50 4.18 -7.48 31.33
N ALA A 51 3.85 -6.63 30.35
CA ALA A 51 3.82 -7.01 28.95
C ALA A 51 5.22 -7.28 28.38
N ASP A 52 6.22 -6.49 28.79
CA ASP A 52 7.61 -6.66 28.39
C ASP A 52 8.22 -7.97 28.91
N GLU A 53 7.79 -8.43 30.09
CA GLU A 53 8.14 -9.75 30.64
C GLU A 53 7.35 -10.87 29.94
N GLY A 54 6.03 -10.70 29.81
CA GLY A 54 5.12 -11.70 29.27
C GLY A 54 5.29 -12.00 27.77
N ARG A 55 5.84 -11.07 26.98
CA ARG A 55 6.01 -11.26 25.52
C ARG A 55 7.01 -12.36 25.12
N PHE A 56 7.80 -12.86 26.07
CA PHE A 56 8.72 -13.99 25.88
C PHE A 56 8.35 -15.18 26.80
N GLY A 57 7.17 -15.12 27.43
CA GLY A 57 6.68 -16.10 28.38
C GLY A 57 5.94 -17.25 27.71
N GLU A 58 4.97 -17.84 28.42
CA GLU A 58 4.09 -18.84 27.83
C GLU A 58 3.11 -18.19 26.84
N LYS A 59 2.52 -18.99 25.93
CA LYS A 59 1.55 -18.48 24.95
C LYS A 59 0.40 -17.67 25.55
N ALA A 60 -0.02 -18.00 26.78
CA ALA A 60 -1.07 -17.25 27.48
C ALA A 60 -0.60 -15.85 27.89
N ASP A 61 0.66 -15.72 28.31
CA ASP A 61 1.29 -14.46 28.69
C ASP A 61 1.60 -13.62 27.46
N GLU A 62 2.09 -14.22 26.38
CA GLU A 62 2.25 -13.56 25.08
C GLU A 62 0.91 -13.00 24.59
N HIS A 63 -0.16 -13.81 24.68
CA HIS A 63 -1.49 -13.38 24.27
C HIS A 63 -1.98 -12.20 25.10
N ARG A 64 -1.76 -12.22 26.42
CA ARG A 64 -2.07 -11.09 27.30
C ARG A 64 -1.23 -9.86 26.94
N ALA A 65 0.08 -10.01 26.77
CA ALA A 65 1.00 -8.94 26.41
C ALA A 65 0.60 -8.27 25.09
N ALA A 66 0.17 -9.02 24.08
CA ALA A 66 -0.29 -8.47 22.81
C ALA A 66 -1.47 -7.49 22.98
N TYR A 67 -2.48 -7.86 23.78
CA TYR A 67 -3.61 -6.97 24.07
C TYR A 67 -3.24 -5.81 24.98
N VAL A 68 -2.31 -6.01 25.93
CA VAL A 68 -1.83 -4.92 26.78
C VAL A 68 -1.08 -3.88 25.95
N TYR A 69 -0.17 -4.29 25.06
CA TYR A 69 0.48 -3.36 24.13
C TYR A 69 -0.53 -2.63 23.24
N LEU A 70 -1.55 -3.33 22.74
CA LEU A 70 -2.61 -2.70 21.96
C LEU A 70 -3.36 -1.64 22.78
N ALA A 71 -3.68 -1.94 24.04
CA ALA A 71 -4.37 -1.02 24.93
C ALA A 71 -3.54 0.24 25.20
N LEU A 72 -2.27 0.05 25.58
CA LEU A 72 -1.33 1.14 25.87
C LEU A 72 -1.11 1.99 24.62
N ALA A 73 -0.97 1.37 23.45
CA ALA A 73 -0.83 2.10 22.19
C ALA A 73 -2.05 2.98 21.93
N MET A 74 -3.26 2.45 22.10
CA MET A 74 -4.50 3.19 21.90
C MET A 74 -4.69 4.34 22.90
N SER A 75 -4.24 4.18 24.15
CA SER A 75 -4.30 5.25 25.15
C SER A 75 -3.28 6.36 24.90
N SER A 76 -2.13 6.04 24.30
CA SER A 76 -1.06 7.02 24.07
C SER A 76 -1.15 7.75 22.72
N ILE A 77 -2.12 7.41 21.83
CA ILE A 77 -2.18 7.98 20.46
C ILE A 77 -2.15 9.51 20.44
N ASP A 78 -2.90 10.15 21.34
CA ASP A 78 -3.06 11.60 21.35
C ASP A 78 -1.96 12.30 22.17
N ASP A 79 -1.47 11.66 23.23
CA ASP A 79 -0.50 12.24 24.18
C ASP A 79 0.95 12.01 23.73
N ASP A 80 1.29 10.79 23.31
CA ASP A 80 2.60 10.39 22.82
C ASP A 80 2.49 9.46 21.59
N PRO A 81 2.32 10.04 20.38
CA PRO A 81 2.18 9.26 19.17
C PRO A 81 3.44 8.46 18.79
N GLU A 82 4.63 8.83 19.32
CA GLU A 82 5.86 8.07 19.08
C GLU A 82 5.87 6.80 19.92
N GLU A 83 5.49 6.90 21.20
CA GLU A 83 5.30 5.74 22.05
C GLU A 83 4.19 4.84 21.50
N ALA A 84 3.06 5.43 21.08
CA ALA A 84 1.93 4.69 20.51
C ALA A 84 2.34 3.85 19.29
N ASP A 85 3.12 4.40 18.36
CA ASP A 85 3.57 3.63 17.19
C ASP A 85 4.46 2.44 17.57
N THR A 86 5.28 2.60 18.62
CA THR A 86 6.21 1.57 19.08
C THR A 86 5.42 0.45 19.74
N LEU A 87 4.46 0.81 20.59
CA LEU A 87 3.56 -0.13 21.25
C LEU A 87 2.68 -0.87 20.24
N PHE A 88 2.16 -0.21 19.21
CA PHE A 88 1.46 -0.90 18.12
C PHE A 88 2.36 -1.88 17.38
N HIS A 89 3.63 -1.55 17.15
CA HIS A 89 4.56 -2.46 16.50
C HIS A 89 4.85 -3.69 17.37
N PHE A 90 4.98 -3.51 18.69
CA PHE A 90 5.13 -4.62 19.63
C PHE A 90 3.86 -5.47 19.70
N ALA A 91 2.68 -4.86 19.78
CA ALA A 91 1.41 -5.58 19.67
C ALA A 91 1.35 -6.42 18.39
N GLY A 92 1.76 -5.84 17.25
CA GLY A 92 1.82 -6.53 15.96
C GLY A 92 2.74 -7.76 15.97
N HIS A 93 3.92 -7.63 16.59
CA HIS A 93 4.84 -8.75 16.76
C HIS A 93 4.25 -9.83 17.65
N THR A 94 3.76 -9.47 18.83
CA THR A 94 3.24 -10.45 19.79
C THR A 94 1.98 -11.14 19.27
N PHE A 95 1.07 -10.42 18.59
CA PHE A 95 -0.10 -11.05 17.94
C PHE A 95 0.30 -12.06 16.87
N ARG A 96 1.39 -11.81 16.14
CA ARG A 96 1.90 -12.74 15.13
C ARG A 96 2.40 -14.03 15.79
N GLU A 97 3.16 -13.95 16.87
CA GLU A 97 3.69 -15.12 17.58
C GLU A 97 2.57 -16.03 18.13
N VAL A 98 1.49 -15.42 18.61
CA VAL A 98 0.29 -16.16 19.08
C VAL A 98 -0.69 -16.54 17.95
N GLY A 99 -0.33 -16.32 16.69
CA GLY A 99 -1.11 -16.74 15.52
C GLY A 99 -2.34 -15.88 15.19
N GLN A 100 -2.49 -14.72 15.83
CA GLN A 100 -3.58 -13.77 15.58
C GLN A 100 -3.24 -12.83 14.41
N LEU A 101 -3.05 -13.40 13.22
CA LEU A 101 -2.49 -12.70 12.05
C LEU A 101 -3.27 -11.45 11.64
N ASN A 102 -4.62 -11.47 11.73
CA ASN A 102 -5.46 -10.29 11.42
C ASN A 102 -5.12 -9.11 12.35
N ARG A 103 -5.04 -9.38 13.66
CA ARG A 103 -4.71 -8.35 14.65
C ARG A 103 -3.28 -7.88 14.52
N ALA A 104 -2.37 -8.80 14.18
CA ALA A 104 -0.99 -8.46 13.90
C ALA A 104 -0.87 -7.49 12.71
N ALA A 105 -1.58 -7.78 11.60
CA ALA A 105 -1.60 -6.93 10.41
C ALA A 105 -2.15 -5.53 10.71
N ASP A 106 -3.27 -5.46 11.44
CA ASP A 106 -3.90 -4.20 11.86
C ASP A 106 -2.95 -3.37 12.74
N ALA A 107 -2.31 -4.00 13.74
CA ALA A 107 -1.40 -3.31 14.64
C ALA A 107 -0.15 -2.78 13.91
N TYR A 108 0.44 -3.56 13.01
CA TYR A 108 1.54 -3.06 12.17
C TYR A 108 1.12 -1.93 11.24
N TRP A 109 -0.08 -1.98 10.66
CA TRP A 109 -0.59 -0.88 9.84
C TRP A 109 -0.72 0.40 10.66
N ARG A 110 -1.28 0.32 11.88
CA ARG A 110 -1.44 1.45 12.80
C ARG A 110 -0.09 2.07 13.17
N ALA A 111 0.89 1.24 13.52
CA ALA A 111 2.27 1.69 13.78
C ALA A 111 2.86 2.44 12.57
N GLY A 112 2.68 1.88 11.36
CA GLY A 112 3.16 2.52 10.13
C GLY A 112 2.48 3.85 9.84
N ALA A 113 1.17 3.95 10.07
CA ALA A 113 0.39 5.16 9.84
C ALA A 113 0.81 6.31 10.75
N LEU A 114 0.96 6.06 12.05
CA LEU A 114 1.43 7.04 13.03
C LEU A 114 2.84 7.54 12.70
N ALA A 115 3.78 6.62 12.46
CA ALA A 115 5.16 6.97 12.14
C ALA A 115 5.27 7.75 10.81
N ALA A 116 4.51 7.35 9.78
CA ALA A 116 4.52 8.04 8.49
C ALA A 116 3.91 9.44 8.56
N ASP A 117 2.82 9.62 9.32
CA ASP A 117 2.23 10.94 9.53
C ASP A 117 3.17 11.86 10.30
N ALA A 118 3.79 11.35 11.37
CA ALA A 118 4.76 12.12 12.15
C ALA A 118 5.87 12.67 11.26
N VAL A 119 6.46 11.83 10.41
CA VAL A 119 7.50 12.24 9.46
C VAL A 119 6.97 13.24 8.42
N ALA A 120 5.79 12.99 7.86
CA ALA A 120 5.24 13.79 6.77
C ALA A 120 4.70 15.16 7.20
N THR A 121 4.23 15.27 8.45
CA THR A 121 3.59 16.48 8.99
C THR A 121 4.57 17.32 9.82
N HIS A 122 5.43 16.69 10.63
CA HIS A 122 6.27 17.40 11.60
C HIS A 122 7.77 17.42 11.23
N GLY A 123 8.17 16.72 10.16
CA GLY A 123 9.57 16.54 9.81
C GLY A 123 10.22 15.53 10.73
N GLY A 124 10.37 14.29 10.26
CA GLY A 124 10.92 13.19 11.03
C GLY A 124 12.33 12.77 10.58
N THR A 125 12.94 11.87 11.34
CA THR A 125 14.24 11.29 11.00
C THR A 125 14.11 10.20 9.94
N GLU A 126 15.22 9.92 9.23
CA GLU A 126 15.29 8.78 8.31
C GLU A 126 14.96 7.46 9.02
N ALA A 127 15.40 7.30 10.27
CA ALA A 127 15.09 6.14 11.10
C ALA A 127 13.57 5.98 11.31
N ARG A 128 12.84 7.08 11.55
CA ARG A 128 11.39 7.06 11.76
C ARG A 128 10.62 6.76 10.46
N ALA A 129 11.11 7.25 9.33
CA ALA A 129 10.57 6.86 8.04
C ALA A 129 10.85 5.38 7.70
N ALA A 130 12.03 4.87 8.03
CA ALA A 130 12.36 3.44 7.90
C ALA A 130 11.50 2.56 8.82
N TRP A 131 11.14 3.05 10.01
CA TRP A 131 10.19 2.42 10.92
C TRP A 131 8.81 2.28 10.28
N ALA A 132 8.29 3.35 9.68
CA ALA A 132 7.02 3.31 8.96
C ALA A 132 7.04 2.29 7.80
N VAL A 133 8.12 2.28 7.00
CA VAL A 133 8.32 1.32 5.91
C VAL A 133 8.30 -0.12 6.44
N ARG A 134 9.01 -0.39 7.54
CA ARG A 134 9.06 -1.72 8.14
C ARG A 134 7.68 -2.17 8.61
N SER A 135 6.95 -1.30 9.30
CA SER A 135 5.61 -1.57 9.81
C SER A 135 4.63 -1.86 8.66
N PHE A 136 4.59 -1.03 7.60
CA PHE A 136 3.75 -1.31 6.44
C PHE A 136 4.16 -2.58 5.68
N ALA A 137 5.45 -2.87 5.57
CA ALA A 137 5.93 -4.09 4.93
C ALA A 137 5.48 -5.36 5.70
N ARG A 138 5.48 -5.31 7.04
CA ARG A 138 4.97 -6.41 7.88
C ARG A 138 3.45 -6.57 7.72
N ALA A 139 2.71 -5.48 7.77
CA ALA A 139 1.26 -5.48 7.53
C ALA A 139 0.91 -6.05 6.15
N LYS A 140 1.62 -5.63 5.10
CA LYS A 140 1.45 -6.12 3.72
C LYS A 140 1.56 -7.64 3.63
N VAL A 141 2.62 -8.21 4.21
CA VAL A 141 2.86 -9.66 4.19
C VAL A 141 1.73 -10.40 4.91
N LEU A 142 1.32 -9.91 6.08
CA LEU A 142 0.27 -10.56 6.86
C LEU A 142 -1.10 -10.47 6.18
N TYR A 143 -1.48 -9.32 5.62
CA TYR A 143 -2.72 -9.21 4.84
C TYR A 143 -2.71 -10.14 3.63
N ALA A 144 -1.57 -10.31 2.96
CA ALA A 144 -1.45 -11.28 1.87
C ALA A 144 -1.63 -12.72 2.38
N GLU A 145 -1.02 -13.06 3.52
CA GLU A 145 -1.10 -14.39 4.15
C GLU A 145 -2.53 -14.77 4.55
N ILE A 146 -3.34 -13.79 4.95
CA ILE A 146 -4.74 -14.01 5.36
C ILE A 146 -5.71 -13.95 4.16
N GLY A 147 -5.22 -13.60 2.97
CA GLY A 147 -6.03 -13.51 1.74
C GLY A 147 -6.72 -12.16 1.53
N GLU A 148 -6.38 -11.14 2.32
CA GLU A 148 -6.87 -9.76 2.21
C GLU A 148 -6.05 -8.99 1.16
N SER A 149 -6.18 -9.37 -0.12
CA SER A 149 -5.37 -8.83 -1.22
C SER A 149 -5.45 -7.31 -1.33
N ASP A 150 -6.62 -6.73 -1.13
CA ASP A 150 -6.84 -5.29 -1.29
C ASP A 150 -6.20 -4.49 -0.16
N ARG A 151 -6.22 -5.02 1.08
CA ARG A 151 -5.47 -4.43 2.20
C ARG A 151 -3.97 -4.58 1.99
N SER A 152 -3.52 -5.72 1.46
CA SER A 152 -2.11 -5.93 1.14
C SER A 152 -1.60 -4.94 0.09
N ASP A 153 -2.34 -4.75 -1.01
CA ASP A 153 -2.03 -3.78 -2.06
C ASP A 153 -1.99 -2.34 -1.49
N ARG A 154 -2.95 -2.00 -0.63
CA ARG A 154 -2.94 -0.70 0.07
C ARG A 154 -1.72 -0.53 0.96
N MET A 155 -1.30 -1.57 1.70
CA MET A 155 -0.09 -1.52 2.52
C MET A 155 1.17 -1.42 1.66
N HIS A 156 1.22 -2.08 0.50
CA HIS A 156 2.30 -1.92 -0.45
C HIS A 156 2.42 -0.46 -0.92
N MET A 157 1.28 0.16 -1.22
CA MET A 157 1.21 1.57 -1.59
C MET A 157 1.72 2.50 -0.48
N LEU A 158 1.32 2.27 0.77
CA LEU A 158 1.74 3.06 1.93
C LEU A 158 3.23 2.86 2.27
N GLU A 159 3.72 1.62 2.27
CA GLU A 159 5.14 1.28 2.41
C GLU A 159 5.97 2.10 1.43
N TRP A 160 5.50 2.13 0.20
CA TRP A 160 6.22 2.73 -0.90
C TRP A 160 6.21 4.27 -0.84
N GLU A 161 5.10 4.85 -0.38
CA GLU A 161 5.04 6.30 -0.09
C GLU A 161 5.88 6.69 1.12
N ALA A 162 5.99 5.83 2.13
CA ALA A 162 6.88 6.02 3.27
C ALA A 162 8.36 5.99 2.85
N ARG A 163 8.76 5.11 1.92
CA ARG A 163 10.11 5.12 1.32
C ARG A 163 10.45 6.43 0.60
N ARG A 164 9.45 7.19 0.13
CA ARG A 164 9.67 8.52 -0.45
C ARG A 164 9.87 9.61 0.61
N LEU A 165 9.70 9.31 1.90
CA LEU A 165 9.99 10.25 2.99
C LEU A 165 11.49 10.25 3.34
N THR A 166 12.20 9.14 3.14
CA THR A 166 13.67 9.02 3.31
C THR A 166 14.49 9.62 2.16
N GLY A 167 13.84 10.31 1.21
CA GLY A 167 14.45 10.74 -0.05
C GLY A 167 14.10 9.81 -1.21
N ALA A 168 13.66 10.39 -2.34
CA ALA A 168 13.21 9.62 -3.49
C ALA A 168 14.35 9.48 -4.51
N HIS A 169 14.83 8.25 -4.71
CA HIS A 169 15.59 7.92 -5.91
C HIS A 169 14.67 8.05 -7.14
N PRO A 170 15.10 8.59 -8.30
CA PRO A 170 14.24 8.78 -9.47
C PRO A 170 13.58 7.48 -9.96
N ILE A 171 14.28 6.34 -9.83
CA ILE A 171 13.74 5.01 -10.16
C ILE A 171 12.58 4.64 -9.24
N THR A 172 12.63 5.01 -7.96
CA THR A 172 11.47 4.81 -7.10
C THR A 172 10.34 5.71 -7.60
N ALA A 173 10.55 7.01 -7.84
CA ALA A 173 9.48 7.88 -8.38
C ALA A 173 8.69 7.26 -9.56
N LEU A 174 9.39 6.67 -10.53
CA LEU A 174 8.81 5.91 -11.64
C LEU A 174 8.08 4.63 -11.17
N TRP A 175 8.71 3.81 -10.33
CA TRP A 175 8.14 2.55 -9.84
C TRP A 175 6.83 2.73 -9.06
N GLY A 176 6.65 3.80 -8.30
CA GLY A 176 5.36 4.01 -7.64
C GLY A 176 4.32 4.70 -8.49
N ALA A 177 4.69 5.25 -9.66
CA ALA A 177 3.70 5.53 -10.68
C ALA A 177 3.18 4.20 -11.26
N THR A 178 4.08 3.22 -11.45
CA THR A 178 3.72 1.89 -11.96
C THR A 178 2.96 1.03 -10.94
N CYS A 179 3.30 1.02 -9.66
CA CYS A 179 2.50 0.27 -8.66
C CYS A 179 1.09 0.84 -8.44
N ARG A 180 0.86 2.12 -8.78
CA ARG A 180 -0.43 2.80 -8.57
C ARG A 180 -1.48 2.51 -9.62
N TYR A 181 -1.12 2.11 -10.84
CA TYR A 181 -2.11 1.93 -11.90
C TYR A 181 -2.86 0.59 -11.77
N GLY A 182 -2.29 -0.40 -11.07
CA GLY A 182 -2.91 -1.71 -10.89
C GLY A 182 -4.01 -1.80 -9.81
N THR A 183 -4.26 -0.72 -9.07
CA THR A 183 -5.14 -0.73 -7.87
C THR A 183 -6.41 0.11 -8.02
N ASP A 184 -6.56 0.91 -9.06
CA ASP A 184 -7.75 1.74 -9.30
C ASP A 184 -8.12 1.81 -10.79
N LEU A 185 -9.41 1.60 -11.11
CA LEU A 185 -9.90 1.56 -12.49
C LEU A 185 -9.76 2.92 -13.19
N GLY A 186 -10.04 4.03 -12.49
CA GLY A 186 -9.95 5.36 -13.07
C GLY A 186 -8.51 5.70 -13.47
N ARG A 187 -7.55 5.40 -12.59
CA ARG A 187 -6.12 5.57 -12.86
C ARG A 187 -5.62 4.63 -13.95
N TRP A 188 -6.07 3.37 -13.95
CA TRP A 188 -5.74 2.43 -15.02
C TRP A 188 -6.20 2.95 -16.39
N LEU A 189 -7.43 3.47 -16.50
CA LEU A 189 -7.95 4.08 -17.74
C LEU A 189 -7.10 5.27 -18.19
N VAL A 190 -6.70 6.15 -17.28
CA VAL A 190 -5.83 7.30 -17.60
C VAL A 190 -4.48 6.82 -18.17
N TRP A 191 -3.88 5.80 -17.56
CA TRP A 191 -2.61 5.24 -18.04
C TRP A 191 -2.75 4.52 -19.37
N LEU A 192 -3.86 3.79 -19.57
CA LEU A 192 -4.16 3.15 -20.86
C LEU A 192 -4.23 4.21 -21.97
N VAL A 193 -4.98 5.29 -21.75
CA VAL A 193 -5.08 6.40 -22.72
C VAL A 193 -3.72 7.05 -22.96
N ALA A 194 -2.94 7.29 -21.91
CA ALA A 194 -1.60 7.88 -22.04
C ALA A 194 -0.65 6.99 -22.85
N ILE A 195 -0.64 5.69 -22.61
CA ILE A 195 0.19 4.72 -23.34
C ILE A 195 -0.24 4.64 -24.80
N VAL A 196 -1.54 4.56 -25.07
CA VAL A 196 -2.08 4.60 -26.43
C VAL A 196 -1.66 5.88 -27.15
N ALA A 197 -1.72 7.03 -26.49
CA ALA A 197 -1.28 8.30 -27.07
C ALA A 197 0.23 8.31 -27.36
N VAL A 198 1.07 7.79 -26.47
CA VAL A 198 2.52 7.69 -26.68
C VAL A 198 2.84 6.80 -27.88
N TYR A 199 2.23 5.62 -27.98
CA TYR A 199 2.44 4.73 -29.12
C TYR A 199 1.87 5.32 -30.41
N ALA A 200 0.72 6.01 -30.37
CA ALA A 200 0.18 6.71 -31.53
C ALA A 200 1.16 7.77 -32.05
N ILE A 201 1.73 8.59 -31.15
CA ILE A 201 2.76 9.58 -31.51
C ILE A 201 4.02 8.89 -32.05
N ALA A 202 4.45 7.78 -31.45
CA ALA A 202 5.63 7.04 -31.89
C ALA A 202 5.43 6.42 -33.28
N TYR A 203 4.26 5.83 -33.56
CA TYR A 203 3.91 5.32 -34.89
C TYR A 203 3.80 6.45 -35.91
N GLN A 204 3.23 7.59 -35.52
CA GLN A 204 3.15 8.78 -36.35
C GLN A 204 4.53 9.37 -36.68
N ALA A 205 5.46 9.37 -35.73
CA ALA A 205 6.83 9.82 -35.94
C ALA A 205 7.65 8.82 -36.75
N TRP A 206 7.40 7.53 -36.59
CA TRP A 206 8.07 6.46 -37.34
C TRP A 206 7.61 6.42 -38.79
N ALA A 207 6.31 6.50 -39.01
CA ALA A 207 5.71 6.36 -40.32
C ALA A 207 5.01 7.68 -40.68
N GLY A 208 5.80 8.61 -41.24
CA GLY A 208 5.28 9.74 -42.01
C GLY A 208 4.27 9.30 -43.09
N ASP A 209 4.36 8.03 -43.51
CA ASP A 209 3.52 7.37 -44.51
C ASP A 209 2.43 6.42 -43.94
N PHE A 210 2.28 6.24 -42.61
CA PHE A 210 1.18 5.41 -42.08
C PHE A 210 -0.20 6.03 -42.38
N ALA A 211 -0.21 7.36 -42.54
CA ALA A 211 -1.37 8.12 -42.97
C ALA A 211 -1.76 7.81 -44.43
N ASP A 212 -0.82 7.37 -45.27
CA ASP A 212 -1.08 6.98 -46.66
C ASP A 212 -1.51 5.50 -46.76
N ALA A 213 -1.05 4.64 -45.85
CA ALA A 213 -1.35 3.21 -45.85
C ALA A 213 -2.81 2.84 -45.54
N GLN A 214 -3.53 3.68 -44.78
CA GLN A 214 -4.94 3.47 -44.43
C GLN A 214 -5.78 4.67 -44.88
N HIS A 215 -5.99 4.79 -46.20
CA HIS A 215 -6.76 5.85 -46.88
C HIS A 215 -8.18 6.13 -46.35
N THR A 216 -8.68 5.35 -45.40
CA THR A 216 -10.04 5.44 -44.88
C THR A 216 -10.19 6.29 -43.62
N TRP A 217 -9.12 6.56 -42.86
CA TRP A 217 -9.21 7.17 -41.53
C TRP A 217 -8.29 8.40 -41.42
N SER A 218 -8.68 9.39 -40.60
CA SER A 218 -7.86 10.59 -40.43
C SER A 218 -6.55 10.29 -39.70
N TRP A 219 -5.54 11.10 -39.98
CA TRP A 219 -4.17 10.96 -39.49
C TRP A 219 -4.05 10.51 -38.02
N GLY A 220 -4.74 11.18 -37.10
CA GLY A 220 -4.67 10.84 -35.67
C GLY A 220 -5.35 9.51 -35.30
N VAL A 221 -6.38 9.10 -36.05
CA VAL A 221 -7.18 7.91 -35.72
C VAL A 221 -6.51 6.64 -36.22
N SER A 222 -5.84 6.67 -37.38
CA SER A 222 -5.04 5.54 -37.88
C SER A 222 -3.88 5.21 -36.94
N ALA A 223 -3.22 6.22 -36.39
CA ALA A 223 -2.15 6.04 -35.40
C ALA A 223 -2.66 5.49 -34.06
N ALA A 224 -3.81 5.96 -33.59
CA ALA A 224 -4.46 5.42 -32.39
C ALA A 224 -4.95 3.98 -32.59
N TYR A 225 -5.47 3.66 -33.78
CA TYR A 225 -5.84 2.30 -34.16
C TYR A 225 -4.62 1.37 -34.15
N ALA A 226 -3.51 1.78 -34.77
CA ALA A 226 -2.27 1.00 -34.76
C ALA A 226 -1.72 0.79 -33.34
N ALA A 227 -1.87 1.78 -32.46
CA ALA A 227 -1.51 1.66 -31.05
C ALA A 227 -2.36 0.61 -30.30
N ILE A 228 -3.64 0.45 -30.64
CA ILE A 228 -4.56 -0.46 -29.95
C ILE A 228 -4.56 -1.87 -30.58
N ALA A 229 -4.67 -1.95 -31.90
CA ALA A 229 -4.87 -3.19 -32.65
C ALA A 229 -3.58 -3.76 -33.26
N GLY A 230 -2.47 -3.01 -33.20
CA GLY A 230 -1.23 -3.34 -33.89
C GLY A 230 -1.19 -2.85 -35.33
N VAL A 231 -0.03 -3.05 -35.96
CA VAL A 231 0.33 -2.45 -37.27
C VAL A 231 -0.38 -3.12 -38.46
N GLY A 232 -1.19 -4.17 -38.22
CA GLY A 232 -2.00 -4.85 -39.24
C GLY A 232 -1.13 -5.49 -40.34
N ASP A 233 -1.45 -5.20 -41.60
CA ASP A 233 -0.74 -5.72 -42.79
C ASP A 233 0.58 -5.00 -43.09
N HIS A 234 0.94 -3.97 -42.32
CA HIS A 234 2.23 -3.28 -42.46
C HIS A 234 3.29 -3.99 -41.62
N GLU A 235 4.14 -4.76 -42.28
CA GLU A 235 5.25 -5.43 -41.64
C GLU A 235 6.37 -4.41 -41.30
N PRO A 236 6.81 -4.34 -40.03
CA PRO A 236 7.91 -3.47 -39.66
C PRO A 236 9.24 -3.97 -40.26
N GLU A 237 9.72 -3.28 -41.29
CA GLU A 237 10.95 -3.68 -42.01
C GLU A 237 12.25 -3.31 -41.29
N THR A 238 12.22 -2.26 -40.46
CA THR A 238 13.41 -1.79 -39.72
C THR A 238 13.46 -2.36 -38.31
N SER A 239 14.67 -2.59 -37.78
CA SER A 239 14.84 -3.09 -36.40
C SER A 239 14.18 -2.19 -35.34
N TRP A 240 14.16 -0.88 -35.59
CA TRP A 240 13.48 0.08 -34.71
C TRP A 240 11.96 -0.07 -34.75
N ALA A 241 11.38 -0.26 -35.94
CA ALA A 241 9.96 -0.50 -36.10
C ALA A 241 9.52 -1.82 -35.46
N GLN A 242 10.33 -2.87 -35.60
CA GLN A 242 10.07 -4.17 -34.99
C GLN A 242 10.07 -4.08 -33.47
N LEU A 243 11.02 -3.33 -32.91
CA LEU A 243 11.11 -3.09 -31.47
C LEU A 243 9.92 -2.24 -30.97
N LEU A 244 9.52 -1.21 -31.72
CA LEU A 244 8.34 -0.40 -31.39
C LEU A 244 7.06 -1.24 -31.41
N ALA A 245 6.85 -2.04 -32.45
CA ALA A 245 5.69 -2.92 -32.57
C ALA A 245 5.65 -4.00 -31.49
N THR A 246 6.78 -4.66 -31.24
CA THR A 246 6.90 -5.70 -30.21
C THR A 246 6.67 -5.12 -28.82
N SER A 247 7.28 -3.97 -28.50
CA SER A 247 7.07 -3.31 -27.21
C SER A 247 5.63 -2.85 -27.02
N ASN A 248 4.97 -2.34 -28.07
CA ASN A 248 3.55 -2.00 -28.01
C ASN A 248 2.69 -3.21 -27.63
N VAL A 249 2.85 -4.32 -28.34
CA VAL A 249 2.08 -5.55 -28.07
C VAL A 249 2.31 -6.01 -26.63
N VAL A 250 3.56 -6.12 -26.17
CA VAL A 250 3.87 -6.55 -24.80
C VAL A 250 3.22 -5.62 -23.77
N VAL A 251 3.35 -4.31 -23.93
CA VAL A 251 2.79 -3.32 -23.00
C VAL A 251 1.25 -3.39 -22.99
N MET A 252 0.61 -3.51 -24.16
CA MET A 252 -0.84 -3.62 -24.26
C MET A 252 -1.38 -4.91 -23.62
N TYR A 253 -0.70 -6.03 -23.78
CA TYR A 253 -1.06 -7.28 -23.08
C TYR A 253 -0.93 -7.15 -21.56
N VAL A 254 0.13 -6.51 -21.06
CA VAL A 254 0.29 -6.22 -19.63
C VAL A 254 -0.85 -5.33 -19.13
N MET A 255 -1.21 -4.28 -19.87
CA MET A 255 -2.33 -3.40 -19.52
C MET A 255 -3.67 -4.14 -19.51
N LEU A 256 -3.90 -5.04 -20.47
CA LEU A 256 -5.11 -5.86 -20.54
C LEU A 256 -5.20 -6.82 -19.34
N ALA A 257 -4.12 -7.53 -19.01
CA ALA A 257 -4.09 -8.44 -17.86
C ALA A 257 -4.39 -7.71 -16.56
N ILE A 258 -3.85 -6.50 -16.39
CA ILE A 258 -4.08 -5.67 -15.20
C ILE A 258 -5.51 -5.13 -15.17
N GLY A 259 -6.05 -4.68 -16.31
CA GLY A 259 -7.44 -4.26 -16.44
C GLY A 259 -8.40 -5.39 -16.09
N ALA A 260 -8.18 -6.59 -16.63
CA ALA A 260 -8.97 -7.78 -16.33
C ALA A 260 -8.92 -8.14 -14.84
N THR A 261 -7.77 -7.99 -14.18
CA THR A 261 -7.62 -8.22 -12.74
C THR A 261 -8.41 -7.20 -11.91
N ILE A 262 -8.36 -5.90 -12.29
CA ILE A 262 -9.12 -4.84 -11.60
C ILE A 262 -10.64 -5.05 -11.76
N LEU A 263 -11.08 -5.35 -12.99
CA LEU A 263 -12.48 -5.64 -13.29
C LEU A 263 -12.98 -6.91 -12.59
N GLY A 264 -12.15 -7.97 -12.58
CA GLY A 264 -12.44 -9.21 -11.88
C GLY A 264 -12.70 -9.00 -10.40
N ARG A 265 -11.86 -8.21 -9.71
CA ARG A 265 -12.08 -7.84 -8.30
C ARG A 265 -13.43 -7.14 -8.09
N ARG A 266 -13.73 -6.13 -8.90
CA ARG A 266 -14.99 -5.36 -8.78
C ARG A 266 -16.25 -6.19 -9.04
N VAL A 267 -16.23 -7.07 -10.02
CA VAL A 267 -17.40 -7.89 -10.40
C VAL A 267 -17.61 -9.03 -9.40
N LEU A 268 -16.52 -9.63 -8.91
CA LEU A 268 -16.59 -10.75 -7.96
C LEU A 268 -16.83 -10.32 -6.50
N GLY A 269 -16.94 -9.02 -6.22
CA GLY A 269 -17.21 -8.51 -4.89
C GLY A 269 -16.16 -8.89 -3.86
N ARG A 270 -14.89 -8.97 -4.29
CA ARG A 270 -13.73 -9.12 -3.41
C ARG A 270 -13.03 -7.78 -3.27
#